data_AF-A0A1G8Y2V2-F1
#
_entry.id   AF-A0A1G8Y2V2-F1
#
_cell.length_a   1.000
_cell.length_b   1.000
_cell.length_c   1.000
_cell.angle_alpha   90.00
_cell.angle_beta   90.00
_cell.angle_gamma   90.00
#
_symmetry.space_group_name_H-M   'P 1'
#
loop_
_entity.id
_entity.type
_entity.pdbx_description
1 polymer ?
#
loop_
_entity_poly.entity_id
_entity_poly.type
_entity_poly.pdbx_seq_one_letter_code
_entity_poly.pdbx_strand_id
1 'polypeptide(L)'
;MDIEELRKEIDGCDMALVEIFQRRMKLVLEILENKRKNNLPVLHPQREEEIIEKVLKNLKEDTFAHEVEDLLMKIFKISRRIQSEKLFPHNIVLIGFMGVGKSTIGRDLSRQLEMKYVDTDQLIEERVGMPIKEIFEKYGQAFFRDLEKNIIEEVSGSKNKIIICGGGVVLNPENIRSLRRYGKTILLKAKAATIYDRISQEDSRPVLKGRMSLEGIEQVLQQRDNAYHDAADIIIETDNKPIEKISTDIITGLYEISK
;
A
#
# COMPACT_ATOMS: atom_id res chain seq x y z
N MET A 1 49.75 7.49 1.64
CA MET A 1 49.04 6.33 2.18
C MET A 1 49.06 5.23 1.14
N ASP A 2 49.43 4.02 1.55
CA ASP A 2 49.29 2.86 0.68
C ASP A 2 47.84 2.34 0.65
N ILE A 3 47.58 1.31 -0.18
CA ILE A 3 46.23 0.76 -0.35
C ILE A 3 45.70 0.13 0.94
N GLU A 4 46.56 -0.50 1.75
CA GLU A 4 46.13 -1.17 2.99
C GLU A 4 45.82 -0.15 4.09
N GLU A 5 46.59 0.93 4.17
CA GLU A 5 46.29 2.07 5.05
C GLU A 5 44.97 2.75 4.64
N LEU A 6 44.74 2.96 3.34
CA LEU A 6 43.46 3.49 2.80
C LEU A 6 42.27 2.61 3.18
N ARG A 7 42.41 1.28 3.06
CA ARG A 7 41.36 0.33 3.45
C ARG A 7 41.05 0.41 4.94
N LYS A 8 42.08 0.49 5.79
CA LYS A 8 41.89 0.64 7.24
C LYS A 8 41.14 1.91 7.61
N GLU A 9 41.40 3.01 6.93
CA GLU A 9 40.64 4.25 7.13
C GLU A 9 39.18 4.09 6.70
N ILE A 10 38.92 3.43 5.57
CA ILE A 10 37.56 3.10 5.13
C ILE A 10 36.82 2.23 6.16
N ASP A 11 37.47 1.19 6.70
CA ASP A 11 36.87 0.34 7.74
C ASP A 11 36.45 1.17 8.98
N GLY A 12 37.28 2.15 9.36
CA GLY A 12 36.94 3.10 10.44
C GLY A 12 35.73 3.96 10.12
N CYS A 13 35.65 4.47 8.88
CA CYS A 13 34.49 5.22 8.38
C CYS A 13 33.21 4.37 8.39
N ASP A 14 33.27 3.11 7.92
CA ASP A 14 32.13 2.21 7.87
C ASP A 14 31.59 1.90 9.27
N MET A 15 32.47 1.66 10.25
CA MET A 15 32.07 1.48 11.65
C MET A 15 31.37 2.71 12.22
N ALA A 16 31.90 3.91 11.94
CA ALA A 16 31.27 5.16 12.37
C ALA A 16 29.90 5.38 11.70
N LEU A 17 29.76 5.06 10.41
CA LEU A 17 28.48 5.13 9.70
C LEU A 17 27.43 4.21 10.32
N VAL A 18 27.81 2.98 10.67
CA VAL A 18 26.91 2.03 11.35
C VAL A 18 26.45 2.56 12.70
N GLU A 19 27.35 3.10 13.52
CA GLU A 19 27.01 3.66 14.83
C GLU A 19 26.03 4.84 14.71
N ILE A 20 26.32 5.79 13.81
CA ILE A 20 25.47 6.95 13.54
C ILE A 20 24.10 6.49 13.03
N PHE A 21 24.06 5.54 12.11
CA PHE A 21 22.83 4.99 11.56
C PHE A 21 21.97 4.35 12.65
N GLN A 22 22.55 3.50 13.52
CA GLN A 22 21.84 2.88 14.63
C GLN A 22 21.27 3.91 15.60
N ARG A 23 22.07 4.93 15.98
CA ARG A 23 21.61 6.04 16.82
C ARG A 23 20.44 6.78 16.18
N ARG A 24 20.51 7.05 14.87
CA ARG A 24 19.43 7.69 14.12
C ARG A 24 18.16 6.85 14.14
N MET A 25 18.24 5.52 13.97
CA MET A 25 17.06 4.64 14.02
C MET A 25 16.40 4.63 15.40
N LYS A 26 17.18 4.69 16.49
CA LYS A 26 16.64 4.82 17.86
C LYS A 26 15.82 6.11 18.01
N LEU A 27 16.38 7.24 17.55
CA LEU A 27 15.67 8.54 17.57
C LEU A 27 14.37 8.52 16.75
N VAL A 28 14.37 7.85 15.59
CA VAL A 28 13.15 7.69 14.78
C VAL A 28 12.06 6.95 15.56
N LEU A 29 12.43 5.88 16.29
CA LEU A 29 11.49 5.13 17.12
C LEU A 29 11.00 5.93 18.34
N GLU A 30 11.86 6.74 18.95
CA GLU A 30 11.48 7.64 20.04
C GLU A 30 10.50 8.72 19.56
N ILE A 31 10.76 9.33 18.39
CA ILE A 31 9.84 10.29 17.76
C ILE A 31 8.49 9.62 17.50
N LEU A 32 8.49 8.40 16.98
CA LEU A 32 7.27 7.65 16.74
C LEU A 32 6.47 7.47 18.03
N GLU A 33 7.10 7.00 19.11
CA GLU A 33 6.45 6.83 20.41
C GLU A 33 5.92 8.15 20.99
N ASN A 34 6.68 9.24 20.82
CA ASN A 34 6.25 10.58 21.25
C ASN A 34 5.02 11.05 20.47
N LYS A 35 5.04 10.93 19.14
CA LYS A 35 3.89 11.24 18.29
C LYS A 35 2.66 10.43 18.70
N ARG A 36 2.86 9.14 19.02
CA ARG A 36 1.78 8.27 19.50
C ARG A 36 1.16 8.77 20.79
N LYS A 37 1.99 9.12 21.79
CA LYS A 37 1.55 9.65 23.09
C LYS A 37 0.80 10.98 22.95
N ASN A 38 1.21 11.81 21.99
CA ASN A 38 0.66 13.16 21.79
C ASN A 38 -0.39 13.25 20.66
N ASN A 39 -0.83 12.12 20.09
CA ASN A 39 -1.78 12.07 18.96
C ASN A 39 -1.36 12.96 17.76
N LEU A 40 -0.05 13.04 17.49
CA LEU A 40 0.47 13.82 16.36
C LEU A 40 0.47 13.00 15.06
N PRO A 41 0.32 13.64 13.88
CA PRO A 41 0.40 12.97 12.60
C PRO A 41 1.73 12.21 12.41
N VAL A 42 1.61 10.94 12.03
CA VAL A 42 2.77 10.06 11.87
C VAL A 42 3.59 10.45 10.64
N LEU A 43 2.93 10.72 9.52
CA LEU A 43 3.57 11.11 8.26
C LEU A 43 3.81 12.62 8.17
N HIS A 44 4.96 13.01 7.62
CA HIS A 44 5.29 14.41 7.33
C HIS A 44 6.22 14.52 6.12
N PRO A 45 5.71 14.32 4.88
CA PRO A 45 6.53 14.21 3.67
C PRO A 45 7.47 15.41 3.42
N GLN A 46 6.99 16.63 3.67
CA GLN A 46 7.75 17.88 3.53
C GLN A 46 9.05 17.90 4.35
N ARG A 47 9.11 17.13 5.44
CA ARG A 47 10.27 17.12 6.32
C ARG A 47 11.49 16.46 5.66
N GLU A 48 11.29 15.50 4.77
CA GLU A 48 12.38 14.82 4.08
C GLU A 48 13.05 15.76 3.07
N GLU A 49 12.25 16.50 2.30
CA GLU A 49 12.72 17.53 1.35
C GLU A 49 13.52 18.63 2.06
N GLU A 50 13.00 19.17 3.18
CA GLU A 50 13.70 20.15 4.00
C GLU A 50 15.07 19.66 4.49
N ILE A 51 15.17 18.37 4.85
CA ILE A 51 16.42 17.77 5.33
C ILE A 51 17.42 17.65 4.18
N ILE A 52 17.00 17.19 3.01
CA ILE A 52 17.87 17.07 1.83
C ILE A 52 18.42 18.44 1.47
N GLU A 53 17.56 19.44 1.29
CA GLU A 53 18.01 20.81 0.97
C GLU A 53 18.99 21.34 2.01
N LYS A 54 18.69 21.14 3.30
CA LYS A 54 19.57 21.58 4.39
C LYS A 54 20.92 20.89 4.32
N VAL A 55 20.97 19.58 4.10
CA VAL A 55 22.24 18.84 4.03
C VAL A 55 23.04 19.30 2.82
N LEU A 56 22.43 19.38 1.64
CA LEU A 56 23.10 19.78 0.40
C LEU A 56 23.68 21.21 0.50
N LYS A 57 22.95 22.16 1.10
CA LYS A 57 23.42 23.54 1.34
C LYS A 57 24.63 23.62 2.29
N ASN A 58 24.88 22.60 3.11
CA ASN A 58 25.98 22.56 4.08
C ASN A 58 27.15 21.66 3.63
N LEU A 59 27.07 21.06 2.45
CA LEU A 59 28.22 20.34 1.88
C LEU A 59 29.32 21.35 1.55
N LYS A 60 30.53 21.11 2.07
CA LYS A 60 31.69 21.99 1.85
C LYS A 60 32.22 21.88 0.41
N GLU A 61 32.02 20.74 -0.23
CA GLU A 61 32.43 20.44 -1.60
C GLU A 61 31.30 19.69 -2.30
N ASP A 62 31.05 19.99 -3.56
CA ASP A 62 29.93 19.47 -4.36
C ASP A 62 30.23 18.10 -5.00
N THR A 63 31.41 17.52 -4.73
CA THR A 63 31.91 16.33 -5.41
C THR A 63 31.05 15.08 -5.20
N PHE A 64 30.27 15.01 -4.11
CA PHE A 64 29.45 13.84 -3.76
C PHE A 64 27.99 14.19 -3.43
N ALA A 65 27.48 15.34 -3.90
CA ALA A 65 26.14 15.78 -3.54
C ALA A 65 25.04 14.79 -3.94
N HIS A 66 25.14 14.23 -5.15
CA HIS A 66 24.20 13.22 -5.65
C HIS A 66 24.23 11.94 -4.80
N GLU A 67 25.42 11.44 -4.46
CA GLU A 67 25.58 10.23 -3.65
C GLU A 67 25.05 10.43 -2.21
N VAL A 68 25.22 11.62 -1.66
CA VAL A 68 24.66 11.98 -0.35
C VAL A 68 23.13 12.03 -0.40
N GLU A 69 22.55 12.62 -1.45
CA GLU A 69 21.10 12.62 -1.66
C GLU A 69 20.55 11.18 -1.76
N ASP A 70 21.19 10.34 -2.58
CA ASP A 70 20.83 8.93 -2.73
C ASP A 70 20.90 8.16 -1.40
N LEU A 71 21.95 8.39 -0.61
CA LEU A 71 22.11 7.79 0.71
C LEU A 71 20.99 8.22 1.65
N LEU A 72 20.68 9.52 1.70
CA LEU A 72 19.60 10.06 2.54
C LEU A 72 18.25 9.46 2.15
N MET A 73 17.95 9.38 0.86
CA MET A 73 16.73 8.77 0.35
C MET A 73 16.61 7.29 0.78
N LYS A 74 17.70 6.52 0.70
CA LYS A 74 17.73 5.13 1.20
C LYS A 74 17.50 5.08 2.72
N ILE A 75 18.14 5.96 3.49
CA ILE A 75 17.96 6.05 4.94
C ILE A 75 16.50 6.38 5.29
N PHE A 76 15.84 7.29 4.55
CA PHE A 76 14.43 7.64 4.76
C PHE A 76 13.50 6.46 4.47
N LYS A 77 13.71 5.74 3.37
CA LYS A 77 12.97 4.50 3.08
C LYS A 77 13.09 3.48 4.21
N ILE A 78 14.30 3.22 4.69
CA ILE A 78 14.51 2.30 5.82
C ILE A 78 13.80 2.80 7.09
N SER A 79 13.85 4.12 7.34
CA SER A 79 13.17 4.75 8.48
C SER A 79 11.65 4.57 8.42
N ARG A 80 11.04 4.77 7.24
CA ARG A 80 9.61 4.59 7.05
C ARG A 80 9.22 3.13 7.23
N ARG A 81 9.96 2.19 6.65
CA ARG A 81 9.73 0.75 6.82
C ARG A 81 9.73 0.32 8.29
N ILE A 82 10.75 0.71 9.06
CA ILE A 82 10.86 0.39 10.50
C ILE A 82 9.67 0.97 11.29
N GLN A 83 9.26 2.20 10.98
CA GLN A 83 8.10 2.82 11.62
C GLN A 83 6.81 2.08 11.27
N SER A 84 6.59 1.77 10.00
CA SER A 84 5.40 1.06 9.52
C SER A 84 5.29 -0.33 10.12
N GLU A 85 6.38 -1.09 10.24
CA GLU A 85 6.37 -2.41 10.90
C GLU A 85 5.94 -2.33 12.37
N LYS A 86 6.33 -1.25 13.07
CA LYS A 86 5.94 -1.03 14.47
C LYS A 86 4.52 -0.49 14.62
N LEU A 87 4.03 0.27 13.65
CA LEU A 87 2.68 0.85 13.65
C LEU A 87 1.62 -0.15 13.18
N PHE A 88 1.90 -0.84 12.09
CA PHE A 88 0.99 -1.70 11.35
C PHE A 88 1.63 -3.08 11.17
N PRO A 89 1.71 -3.90 12.25
CA PRO A 89 2.32 -5.23 12.21
C PRO A 89 1.42 -6.28 11.52
N HIS A 90 0.62 -5.83 10.55
CA HIS A 90 -0.43 -6.57 9.84
C HIS A 90 -0.48 -6.10 8.38
N ASN A 91 -1.22 -6.82 7.54
CA ASN A 91 -1.50 -6.42 6.16
C ASN A 91 -2.56 -5.33 6.12
N ILE A 92 -2.42 -4.38 5.21
CA ILE A 92 -3.48 -3.44 4.86
C ILE A 92 -4.15 -3.97 3.61
N VAL A 93 -5.41 -4.38 3.71
CA VAL A 93 -6.14 -5.06 2.64
C VAL A 93 -7.16 -4.10 2.05
N LEU A 94 -6.99 -3.68 0.80
CA LEU A 94 -7.94 -2.81 0.12
C LEU A 94 -8.99 -3.65 -0.61
N ILE A 95 -10.24 -3.53 -0.16
CA ILE A 95 -11.43 -4.10 -0.79
C ILE A 95 -12.33 -2.99 -1.34
N GLY A 96 -13.24 -3.35 -2.23
CA GLY A 96 -14.20 -2.41 -2.81
C GLY A 96 -14.41 -2.65 -4.29
N PHE A 97 -15.41 -1.96 -4.84
CA PHE A 97 -15.78 -2.15 -6.23
C PHE A 97 -14.67 -1.73 -7.18
N MET A 98 -14.73 -2.23 -8.41
CA MET A 98 -13.82 -1.80 -9.47
C MET A 98 -14.00 -0.29 -9.73
N GLY A 99 -12.95 0.46 -10.05
CA GLY A 99 -13.04 1.93 -10.27
C GLY A 99 -13.02 2.82 -9.01
N VAL A 100 -13.02 2.25 -7.80
CA VAL A 100 -12.89 3.06 -6.56
C VAL A 100 -11.45 3.53 -6.27
N GLY A 101 -10.47 3.16 -7.10
CA GLY A 101 -9.08 3.64 -6.99
C GLY A 101 -8.11 2.77 -6.18
N LYS A 102 -8.48 1.51 -5.86
CA LYS A 102 -7.66 0.61 -5.00
C LYS A 102 -6.20 0.50 -5.42
N SER A 103 -5.91 0.22 -6.70
CA SER A 103 -4.52 0.04 -7.17
C SER A 103 -3.71 1.34 -7.03
N THR A 104 -4.32 2.49 -7.35
CA THR A 104 -3.66 3.81 -7.21
C THR A 104 -3.37 4.16 -5.77
N ILE A 105 -4.37 4.03 -4.88
CA ILE A 105 -4.22 4.29 -3.44
C ILE A 105 -3.26 3.28 -2.81
N GLY A 106 -3.31 2.02 -3.24
CA GLY A 106 -2.41 0.97 -2.79
C GLY A 106 -0.94 1.25 -3.10
N ARG A 107 -0.64 1.76 -4.29
CA ARG A 107 0.72 2.17 -4.67
C ARG A 107 1.21 3.35 -3.83
N ASP A 108 0.34 4.32 -3.61
CA ASP A 108 0.67 5.46 -2.76
C ASP A 108 0.92 5.04 -1.30
N LEU A 109 0.06 4.20 -0.71
CA LEU A 109 0.28 3.60 0.61
C LEU A 109 1.58 2.79 0.67
N SER A 110 1.86 1.97 -0.36
CA SER A 110 3.09 1.18 -0.42
C SER A 110 4.34 2.08 -0.42
N ARG A 111 4.33 3.20 -1.16
CA ARG A 111 5.40 4.19 -1.15
C ARG A 111 5.53 4.90 0.20
N GLN A 112 4.42 5.33 0.79
CA GLN A 112 4.43 6.06 2.06
C GLN A 112 4.85 5.19 3.24
N LEU A 113 4.45 3.92 3.24
CA LEU A 113 4.71 2.99 4.34
C LEU A 113 5.91 2.08 4.09
N GLU A 114 6.47 2.09 2.87
CA GLU A 114 7.52 1.15 2.41
C GLU A 114 7.13 -0.32 2.66
N MET A 115 5.85 -0.63 2.47
CA MET A 115 5.27 -1.97 2.58
C MET A 115 5.17 -2.62 1.20
N LYS A 116 5.27 -3.95 1.13
CA LYS A 116 5.18 -4.68 -0.14
C LYS A 116 3.78 -4.54 -0.75
N TYR A 117 3.70 -4.00 -1.97
CA TYR A 117 2.47 -3.97 -2.77
C TYR A 117 2.20 -5.35 -3.39
N VAL A 118 0.95 -5.81 -3.30
CA VAL A 118 0.47 -7.06 -3.89
C VAL A 118 -0.90 -6.83 -4.50
N ASP A 119 -1.05 -7.06 -5.81
CA ASP A 119 -2.34 -7.01 -6.51
C ASP A 119 -2.76 -8.43 -6.88
N THR A 120 -3.88 -8.90 -6.31
CA THR A 120 -4.31 -10.29 -6.49
C THR A 120 -4.76 -10.58 -7.91
N ASP A 121 -5.36 -9.59 -8.58
CA ASP A 121 -5.82 -9.76 -9.96
C ASP A 121 -4.60 -9.90 -10.88
N GLN A 122 -3.57 -9.06 -10.68
CA GLN A 122 -2.31 -9.17 -11.40
C GLN A 122 -1.61 -10.52 -11.16
N LEU A 123 -1.56 -11.00 -9.91
CA LEU A 123 -0.97 -12.31 -9.60
C LEU A 123 -1.71 -13.48 -10.27
N ILE A 124 -3.04 -13.39 -10.40
CA ILE A 124 -3.83 -14.39 -11.13
C ILE A 124 -3.45 -14.38 -12.62
N GLU A 125 -3.39 -13.20 -13.25
CA GLU A 125 -3.01 -13.07 -14.66
C GLU A 125 -1.59 -13.59 -14.93
N GLU A 126 -0.63 -13.24 -14.07
CA GLU A 126 0.76 -13.71 -14.17
C GLU A 126 0.85 -15.24 -14.02
N ARG A 127 0.10 -15.83 -13.10
CA ARG A 127 0.14 -17.28 -12.84
C ARG A 127 -0.52 -18.09 -13.95
N VAL A 128 -1.61 -17.60 -14.53
CA VAL A 128 -2.33 -18.28 -15.61
C VAL A 128 -1.71 -17.95 -16.98
N GLY A 129 -0.97 -16.84 -17.08
CA GLY A 129 -0.35 -16.37 -18.32
C GLY A 129 -1.35 -15.75 -19.30
N MET A 130 -2.50 -15.26 -18.82
CA MET A 130 -3.51 -14.61 -19.65
C MET A 130 -4.36 -13.61 -18.85
N PRO A 131 -4.96 -12.60 -19.52
CA PRO A 131 -5.82 -11.62 -18.86
C PRO A 131 -7.06 -12.23 -18.22
N ILE A 132 -7.56 -11.65 -17.13
CA ILE A 132 -8.77 -12.12 -16.42
C ILE A 132 -9.96 -12.22 -17.37
N LYS A 133 -10.10 -11.29 -18.33
CA LYS A 133 -11.15 -11.35 -19.34
C LYS A 133 -11.15 -12.68 -20.10
N GLU A 134 -9.98 -13.13 -20.54
CA GLU A 134 -9.82 -14.40 -21.26
C GLU A 134 -10.03 -15.61 -20.34
N ILE A 135 -9.63 -15.52 -19.06
CA ILE A 135 -9.91 -16.57 -18.07
C ILE A 135 -11.42 -16.78 -17.93
N PHE A 136 -12.18 -15.69 -17.80
CA PHE A 136 -13.64 -15.75 -17.71
C PHE A 136 -14.29 -16.29 -18.99
N GLU A 137 -13.80 -15.90 -20.17
CA GLU A 137 -14.35 -16.35 -21.45
C GLU A 137 -14.06 -17.83 -21.74
N LYS A 138 -12.86 -18.31 -21.37
CA LYS A 138 -12.40 -19.67 -21.69
C LYS A 138 -12.76 -20.71 -20.62
N TYR A 139 -12.65 -20.35 -19.34
CA TYR A 139 -12.80 -21.30 -18.22
C TYR A 139 -13.97 -20.98 -17.30
N GLY A 140 -14.60 -19.81 -17.48
CA GLY A 140 -15.76 -19.40 -16.71
C GLY A 140 -15.43 -18.85 -15.32
N GLN A 141 -16.46 -18.30 -14.68
CA GLN A 141 -16.32 -17.61 -13.40
C GLN A 141 -15.95 -18.54 -12.23
N ALA A 142 -16.43 -19.79 -12.22
CA ALA A 142 -16.15 -20.73 -11.14
C ALA A 142 -14.65 -21.01 -11.03
N PHE A 143 -14.00 -21.28 -12.16
CA PHE A 143 -12.55 -21.49 -12.23
C PHE A 143 -11.77 -20.26 -11.73
N PHE A 144 -12.17 -19.05 -12.14
CA PHE A 144 -11.56 -17.82 -11.62
C PHE A 144 -11.69 -17.69 -10.10
N ARG A 145 -12.84 -18.07 -9.52
CA ARG A 145 -13.07 -18.00 -8.07
C ARG A 145 -12.21 -18.99 -7.30
N ASP A 146 -11.95 -20.18 -7.86
CA ASP A 146 -11.03 -21.15 -7.26
C ASP A 146 -9.58 -20.61 -7.28
N LEU A 147 -9.16 -19.98 -8.38
CA LEU A 147 -7.87 -19.29 -8.45
C LEU A 147 -7.76 -18.14 -7.45
N GLU A 148 -8.78 -17.28 -7.37
CA GLU A 148 -8.86 -16.16 -6.43
C GLU A 148 -8.71 -16.66 -4.99
N LYS A 149 -9.44 -17.71 -4.60
CA LYS A 149 -9.34 -18.31 -3.27
C LYS A 149 -7.92 -18.77 -2.95
N ASN A 150 -7.26 -19.48 -3.87
CA ASN A 150 -5.91 -19.99 -3.66
C ASN A 150 -4.88 -18.85 -3.53
N ILE A 151 -4.98 -17.83 -4.38
CA ILE A 151 -4.12 -16.65 -4.32
C ILE A 151 -4.34 -15.89 -3.01
N ILE A 152 -5.58 -15.73 -2.56
CA ILE A 152 -5.89 -15.05 -1.30
C ILE A 152 -5.26 -15.78 -0.11
N GLU A 153 -5.37 -17.11 -0.02
CA GLU A 153 -4.74 -17.87 1.08
C GLU A 153 -3.21 -17.68 1.08
N GLU A 154 -2.58 -17.74 -0.09
CA GLU A 154 -1.14 -17.54 -0.24
C GLU A 154 -0.68 -16.14 0.20
N VAL A 155 -1.30 -15.08 -0.34
CA VAL A 155 -0.86 -13.71 -0.06
C VAL A 155 -1.14 -13.29 1.38
N SER A 156 -2.20 -13.85 1.98
CA SER A 156 -2.59 -13.60 3.37
C SER A 156 -1.73 -14.34 4.39
N GLY A 157 -0.90 -15.30 3.97
CA GLY A 157 -0.08 -16.14 4.85
C GLY A 157 1.09 -15.43 5.55
N SER A 158 1.38 -14.17 5.22
CA SER A 158 2.41 -13.37 5.89
C SER A 158 1.96 -11.91 6.06
N LYS A 159 2.64 -11.19 6.96
CA LYS A 159 2.33 -9.80 7.36
C LYS A 159 3.07 -8.75 6.49
N ASN A 160 2.82 -7.47 6.78
CA ASN A 160 3.52 -6.29 6.28
C ASN A 160 3.38 -6.04 4.77
N LYS A 161 2.19 -6.30 4.21
CA LYS A 161 1.84 -6.03 2.81
C LYS A 161 0.68 -5.05 2.68
N ILE A 162 0.63 -4.35 1.55
CA ILE A 162 -0.58 -3.74 1.02
C ILE A 162 -1.17 -4.71 0.00
N ILE A 163 -2.32 -5.31 0.29
CA ILE A 163 -2.98 -6.30 -0.56
C ILE A 163 -4.17 -5.65 -1.25
N ILE A 164 -4.16 -5.63 -2.57
CA ILE A 164 -5.24 -5.13 -3.41
C ILE A 164 -6.03 -6.31 -3.92
N CYS A 165 -7.31 -6.36 -3.57
CA CYS A 165 -8.16 -7.47 -3.93
C CYS A 165 -9.07 -7.15 -5.13
N GLY A 166 -9.39 -8.16 -5.92
CA GLY A 166 -10.43 -8.07 -6.94
C GLY A 166 -11.80 -7.71 -6.33
N GLY A 167 -12.65 -7.02 -7.10
CA GLY A 167 -13.96 -6.55 -6.61
C GLY A 167 -14.98 -7.65 -6.28
N GLY A 168 -14.63 -8.92 -6.46
CA GLY A 168 -15.45 -10.07 -6.08
C GLY A 168 -14.97 -10.81 -4.84
N VAL A 169 -13.84 -10.41 -4.25
CA VAL A 169 -13.20 -11.14 -3.14
C VAL A 169 -14.15 -11.38 -1.96
N VAL A 170 -15.03 -10.40 -1.68
CA VAL A 170 -15.99 -10.41 -0.57
C VAL A 170 -17.12 -11.44 -0.73
N LEU A 171 -17.30 -11.98 -1.93
CA LEU A 171 -18.35 -12.97 -2.20
C LEU A 171 -18.03 -14.35 -1.64
N ASN A 172 -16.77 -14.61 -1.29
CA ASN A 172 -16.35 -15.82 -0.61
C ASN A 172 -15.96 -15.50 0.85
N PRO A 173 -16.74 -15.92 1.85
CA PRO A 173 -16.42 -15.70 3.26
C PRO A 173 -15.07 -16.28 3.70
N GLU A 174 -14.57 -17.33 3.04
CA GLU A 174 -13.24 -17.88 3.33
C GLU A 174 -12.14 -16.89 2.99
N ASN A 175 -12.24 -16.19 1.86
CA ASN A 175 -11.27 -15.17 1.48
C ASN A 175 -11.16 -14.09 2.56
N ILE A 176 -12.31 -13.63 3.08
CA ILE A 176 -12.35 -12.61 4.13
C ILE A 176 -11.76 -13.13 5.44
N ARG A 177 -12.03 -14.40 5.81
CA ARG A 177 -11.40 -15.03 6.97
C ARG A 177 -9.87 -15.09 6.83
N SER A 178 -9.36 -15.48 5.67
CA SER A 178 -7.92 -15.53 5.41
C SER A 178 -7.28 -14.15 5.46
N LEU A 179 -7.90 -13.15 4.82
CA LEU A 179 -7.41 -11.76 4.81
C LEU A 179 -7.39 -11.14 6.22
N ARG A 180 -8.39 -11.42 7.05
CA ARG A 180 -8.49 -10.91 8.43
C ARG A 180 -7.54 -11.60 9.42
N ARG A 181 -6.99 -12.78 9.10
CA ARG A 181 -6.07 -13.50 10.00
C ARG A 181 -4.86 -12.65 10.38
N TYR A 182 -4.29 -11.96 9.40
CA TYR A 182 -3.11 -11.11 9.57
C TYR A 182 -3.28 -9.73 8.95
N GLY A 183 -4.50 -9.31 8.63
CA GLY A 183 -4.77 -8.06 7.95
C GLY A 183 -5.93 -7.28 8.53
N LYS A 184 -5.97 -6.01 8.16
CA LYS A 184 -7.09 -5.10 8.37
C LYS A 184 -7.70 -4.74 7.02
N THR A 185 -9.00 -4.92 6.89
CA THR A 185 -9.73 -4.72 5.65
C THR A 185 -10.28 -3.31 5.55
N ILE A 186 -9.91 -2.62 4.48
CA ILE A 186 -10.27 -1.24 4.20
C ILE A 186 -11.18 -1.24 2.97
N LEU A 187 -12.45 -0.91 3.19
CA LEU A 187 -13.40 -0.74 2.11
C LEU A 187 -13.28 0.66 1.52
N LEU A 188 -12.92 0.73 0.25
CA LEU A 188 -12.98 1.96 -0.53
C LEU A 188 -14.31 2.07 -1.25
N LYS A 189 -15.03 3.17 -1.01
CA LYS A 189 -16.33 3.47 -1.61
C LYS A 189 -16.25 4.69 -2.52
N ALA A 190 -17.08 4.68 -3.55
CA ALA A 190 -17.29 5.79 -4.47
C ALA A 190 -18.73 5.72 -4.98
N LYS A 191 -19.27 6.85 -5.40
CA LYS A 191 -20.58 6.90 -6.06
C LYS A 191 -20.54 6.18 -7.40
N ALA A 192 -21.68 5.62 -7.81
CA ALA A 192 -21.83 4.95 -9.10
C ALA A 192 -21.42 5.86 -10.28
N ALA A 193 -21.76 7.16 -10.22
CA ALA A 193 -21.36 8.15 -11.21
C ALA A 193 -19.82 8.27 -11.32
N THR A 194 -19.13 8.39 -10.18
CA THR A 194 -17.66 8.47 -10.15
C THR A 194 -17.01 7.17 -10.63
N ILE A 195 -17.59 6.02 -10.31
CA ILE A 195 -17.14 4.73 -10.85
C ILE A 195 -17.32 4.71 -12.37
N TYR A 196 -18.49 5.08 -12.87
CA TYR A 196 -18.80 5.12 -14.30
C TYR A 196 -17.82 6.02 -15.06
N ASP A 197 -17.60 7.25 -14.57
CA ASP A 197 -16.67 8.20 -15.20
C ASP A 197 -15.25 7.65 -15.30
N ARG A 198 -14.80 6.92 -14.27
CA ARG A 198 -13.44 6.33 -14.23
C ARG A 198 -13.27 5.10 -15.12
N ILE A 199 -14.33 4.37 -15.44
CA ILE A 199 -14.22 3.04 -16.07
C ILE A 199 -14.97 2.92 -17.40
N SER A 200 -15.76 3.93 -17.79
CA SER A 200 -16.60 3.92 -18.99
C SER A 200 -15.83 3.73 -20.29
N GLN A 201 -14.53 4.05 -20.30
CA GLN A 201 -13.65 3.88 -21.46
C GLN A 201 -12.95 2.51 -21.51
N GLU A 202 -13.13 1.65 -20.49
CA GLU A 202 -12.49 0.33 -20.42
C GLU A 202 -13.45 -0.77 -20.86
N ASP A 203 -13.19 -1.35 -22.04
CA ASP A 203 -14.01 -2.42 -22.65
C ASP A 203 -13.68 -3.84 -22.12
N SER A 204 -12.99 -3.92 -20.98
CA SER A 204 -12.31 -5.13 -20.52
C SER A 204 -12.98 -5.83 -19.32
N ARG A 205 -14.06 -5.28 -18.75
CA ARG A 205 -14.56 -5.72 -17.43
C ARG A 205 -15.70 -6.75 -17.53
N PRO A 206 -15.43 -8.06 -17.31
CA PRO A 206 -16.41 -9.12 -17.61
C PRO A 206 -17.69 -9.03 -16.77
N VAL A 207 -17.58 -8.52 -15.54
CA VAL A 207 -18.68 -8.40 -14.57
C VAL A 207 -19.73 -7.36 -15.00
N LEU A 208 -19.37 -6.39 -15.85
CA LEU A 208 -20.27 -5.34 -16.34
C LEU A 208 -20.67 -5.58 -17.82
N LYS A 209 -20.38 -6.75 -18.39
CA LYS A 209 -20.75 -7.08 -19.77
C LYS A 209 -22.27 -6.96 -19.94
N GLY A 210 -22.71 -6.06 -20.83
CA GLY A 210 -24.13 -5.76 -21.06
C GLY A 210 -24.80 -4.90 -19.98
N ARG A 211 -24.05 -4.41 -18.99
CA ARG A 211 -24.51 -3.57 -17.87
C ARG A 211 -23.61 -2.37 -17.60
N MET A 212 -22.82 -1.94 -18.58
CA MET A 212 -21.96 -0.75 -18.48
C MET A 212 -22.80 0.52 -18.60
N SER A 213 -23.60 0.78 -17.56
CA SER A 213 -24.44 1.97 -17.40
C SER A 213 -24.44 2.37 -15.92
N LEU A 214 -24.87 3.59 -15.63
CA LEU A 214 -25.00 4.07 -14.25
C LEU A 214 -25.89 3.13 -13.42
N GLU A 215 -27.07 2.79 -13.96
CA GLU A 215 -28.04 1.88 -13.34
C GLU A 215 -27.46 0.47 -13.12
N GLY A 216 -26.72 -0.06 -14.10
CA GLY A 216 -26.09 -1.37 -13.99
C GLY A 216 -25.03 -1.42 -12.90
N ILE A 217 -24.25 -0.36 -12.76
CA ILE A 217 -23.27 -0.21 -11.67
C ILE A 217 -23.98 -0.11 -10.32
N GLU A 218 -25.03 0.70 -10.20
CA GLU A 218 -25.82 0.84 -8.97
C GLU A 218 -26.40 -0.50 -8.51
N GLN A 219 -26.97 -1.29 -9.44
CA GLN A 219 -27.49 -2.62 -9.13
C GLN A 219 -26.42 -3.55 -8.57
N VAL A 220 -25.23 -3.58 -9.17
CA VAL A 220 -24.15 -4.47 -8.71
C VAL A 220 -23.57 -3.99 -7.38
N LEU A 221 -23.46 -2.68 -7.16
CA LEU A 221 -23.07 -2.12 -5.87
C LEU A 221 -24.05 -2.52 -4.79
N GLN A 222 -25.36 -2.36 -5.04
CA GLN A 222 -26.41 -2.71 -4.08
C GLN A 222 -26.39 -4.21 -3.74
N GLN A 223 -26.17 -5.09 -4.72
CA GLN A 223 -26.04 -6.54 -4.50
C GLN A 223 -24.85 -6.92 -3.61
N ARG A 224 -23.81 -6.08 -3.57
CA ARG A 224 -22.57 -6.36 -2.82
C ARG A 224 -22.41 -5.53 -1.55
N ASP A 225 -23.28 -4.56 -1.29
CA ASP A 225 -23.09 -3.58 -0.21
C ASP A 225 -22.95 -4.27 1.16
N ASN A 226 -23.85 -5.21 1.49
CA ASN A 226 -23.76 -6.00 2.73
C ASN A 226 -22.43 -6.77 2.83
N ALA A 227 -22.04 -7.49 1.77
CA ALA A 227 -20.80 -8.25 1.77
C ALA A 227 -19.55 -7.35 1.92
N TYR A 228 -19.58 -6.15 1.36
CA TYR A 228 -18.51 -5.17 1.54
C TYR A 228 -18.47 -4.61 2.96
N HIS A 229 -19.60 -4.20 3.52
CA HIS A 229 -19.69 -3.67 4.88
C HIS A 229 -19.29 -4.71 5.92
N ASP A 230 -19.82 -5.94 5.82
CA ASP A 230 -19.49 -7.04 6.74
C ASP A 230 -18.01 -7.42 6.70
N ALA A 231 -17.37 -7.24 5.54
CA ALA A 231 -15.95 -7.50 5.33
C ALA A 231 -15.05 -6.34 5.74
N ALA A 232 -15.56 -5.13 5.99
CA ALA A 232 -14.75 -3.95 6.28
C ALA A 232 -14.44 -3.80 7.78
N ASP A 233 -13.19 -3.49 8.11
CA ASP A 233 -12.82 -2.97 9.43
C ASP A 233 -12.85 -1.43 9.43
N ILE A 234 -12.56 -0.81 8.28
CA ILE A 234 -12.59 0.64 8.05
C ILE A 234 -13.23 0.91 6.70
N ILE A 235 -14.03 1.98 6.60
CA ILE A 235 -14.68 2.41 5.37
C ILE A 235 -14.18 3.81 5.02
N ILE A 236 -13.72 4.00 3.78
CA ILE A 236 -13.21 5.28 3.29
C ILE A 236 -13.89 5.64 1.97
N GLU A 237 -14.56 6.80 1.96
CA GLU A 237 -15.11 7.40 0.74
C GLU A 237 -14.00 8.07 -0.07
N THR A 238 -14.01 7.84 -1.39
CA THR A 238 -12.96 8.27 -2.33
C THR A 238 -13.40 9.37 -3.31
N ASP A 239 -14.68 9.76 -3.29
CA ASP A 239 -15.20 10.79 -4.18
C ASP A 239 -14.57 12.16 -3.89
N ASN A 240 -14.16 12.87 -4.93
CA ASN A 240 -13.63 14.25 -4.86
C ASN A 240 -12.47 14.47 -3.87
N LYS A 241 -11.72 13.42 -3.53
CA LYS A 241 -10.54 13.51 -2.68
C LYS A 241 -9.26 13.20 -3.46
N PRO A 242 -8.17 13.93 -3.21
CA PRO A 242 -6.87 13.57 -3.74
C PRO A 242 -6.38 12.26 -3.10
N ILE A 243 -5.54 11.53 -3.82
CA ILE A 243 -5.05 10.20 -3.42
C ILE A 243 -4.33 10.28 -2.07
N GLU A 244 -3.51 11.30 -1.88
CA GLU A 244 -2.72 11.52 -0.66
C GLU A 244 -3.61 11.70 0.57
N LYS A 245 -4.76 12.37 0.40
CA LYS A 245 -5.74 12.54 1.47
C LYS A 245 -6.41 11.22 1.82
N ILE A 246 -6.77 10.41 0.82
CA ILE A 246 -7.35 9.09 1.04
C ILE A 246 -6.35 8.18 1.78
N SER A 247 -5.09 8.14 1.35
CA SER A 247 -4.02 7.39 2.03
C SER A 247 -3.84 7.85 3.48
N THR A 248 -3.89 9.17 3.73
CA THR A 248 -3.81 9.74 5.09
C THR A 248 -5.02 9.33 5.94
N ASP A 249 -6.22 9.36 5.38
CA ASP A 249 -7.45 8.93 6.07
C ASP A 249 -7.36 7.44 6.46
N ILE A 250 -6.82 6.58 5.58
CA ILE A 250 -6.59 5.15 5.86
C ILE A 250 -5.61 4.97 7.00
N ILE A 251 -4.45 5.63 6.95
CA ILE A 251 -3.40 5.54 7.97
C ILE A 251 -3.90 6.02 9.32
N THR A 252 -4.69 7.10 9.33
CA THR A 252 -5.32 7.63 10.54
C THR A 252 -6.33 6.65 11.11
N GLY A 253 -7.23 6.10 10.29
CA GLY A 253 -8.21 5.10 10.74
C GLY A 253 -7.54 3.85 11.29
N LEU A 254 -6.49 3.35 10.64
CA LEU A 254 -5.70 2.20 11.12
C LEU A 254 -5.06 2.48 12.48
N TYR A 255 -4.60 3.71 12.69
CA TYR A 255 -4.02 4.14 13.95
C TYR A 255 -5.06 4.19 15.08
N GLU A 256 -6.27 4.66 14.79
CA GLU A 256 -7.37 4.78 15.75
C GLU A 256 -7.89 3.41 16.22
N ILE A 257 -8.04 2.44 15.31
CA ILE A 257 -8.49 1.08 15.66
C ILE A 257 -7.41 0.24 16.37
N SER A 258 -6.17 0.71 16.37
CA SER A 258 -5.03 0.04 17.02
C SER A 258 -4.74 0.57 18.43
N LYS A 259 -5.56 1.52 18.91
CA LYS A 259 -5.59 1.98 20.31
C LYS A 259 -6.43 1.06 21.17
#